data_AF-A0A351AEY5-F1
#
_entry.id   AF-A0A351AEY5-F1
#
_cell.length_a   1.000
_cell.length_b   1.000
_cell.length_c   1.000
_cell.angle_alpha   90.00
_cell.angle_beta   90.00
_cell.angle_gamma   90.00
#
_symmetry.space_group_name_H-M   'P 1'
#
loop_
_entity.id
_entity.type
_entity.pdbx_description
1 polymer ?
#
loop_
_entity_poly.entity_id
_entity_poly.type
_entity_poly.pdbx_seq_one_letter_code
_entity_poly.pdbx_strand_id
1 'polypeptide(L)'
;MVSLVLGFTLTAVSPATAELPTRPRDPWVFRSVLDKQARMVTVELSEHLIIAYDATNCGFYKAWEGTVKFQGAVYTAEHGPQPTSVGKVYEQDTIDRAIWSVANARGEVAEVKPRFRGYTMKGGQVEFNYEIPLGSKFVTVNEIPEALPLRLGRVGLERRFQVSGLGRGERLFLHVGTKFGGPGF
;
A
#
# COMPACT_ATOMS: atom_id res chain seq x y z
N MET A 1 7.35 -37.47 -49.48
CA MET A 1 7.16 -36.20 -48.77
C MET A 1 7.28 -36.51 -47.29
N VAL A 2 8.34 -36.07 -46.61
CA VAL A 2 8.59 -36.35 -45.19
C VAL A 2 8.14 -35.12 -44.39
N SER A 3 7.16 -35.28 -43.51
CA SER A 3 6.73 -34.23 -42.59
C SER A 3 7.47 -34.34 -41.27
N LEU A 4 8.19 -33.28 -40.90
CA LEU A 4 8.81 -33.09 -39.60
C LEU A 4 7.79 -32.44 -38.66
N VAL A 5 7.47 -33.10 -37.54
CA VAL A 5 6.64 -32.52 -36.48
C VAL A 5 7.56 -32.06 -35.35
N LEU A 6 7.64 -30.75 -35.14
CA LEU A 6 8.40 -30.14 -34.05
C LEU A 6 7.48 -30.01 -32.83
N GLY A 7 7.70 -30.84 -31.81
CA GLY A 7 7.00 -30.76 -30.54
C GLY A 7 7.57 -29.66 -29.65
N PHE A 8 6.76 -28.63 -29.36
CA PHE A 8 7.10 -27.60 -28.38
C PHE A 8 6.56 -28.03 -27.01
N THR A 9 7.43 -28.43 -26.09
CA THR A 9 7.05 -28.70 -24.70
C THR A 9 6.96 -27.38 -23.94
N LEU A 10 5.73 -26.94 -23.61
CA LEU A 10 5.53 -25.87 -22.63
C LEU A 10 5.85 -26.42 -21.22
N THR A 11 7.02 -26.07 -20.68
CA THR A 11 7.28 -26.22 -19.25
C THR A 11 6.60 -25.06 -18.51
N ALA A 12 5.54 -25.35 -17.76
CA ALA A 12 4.97 -24.40 -16.82
C ALA A 12 6.00 -24.09 -15.74
N VAL A 13 6.59 -22.89 -15.78
CA VAL A 13 7.41 -22.38 -14.69
C VAL A 13 6.44 -22.03 -13.56
N SER A 14 6.43 -22.84 -12.50
CA SER A 14 5.75 -22.48 -11.26
C SER A 14 6.36 -21.15 -10.77
N PRO A 15 5.58 -20.11 -10.43
CA PRO A 15 6.16 -18.91 -9.87
C PRO A 15 6.84 -19.30 -8.56
N ALA A 16 8.16 -19.22 -8.53
CA ALA A 16 8.91 -19.34 -7.29
C ALA A 16 8.28 -18.35 -6.30
N THR A 17 7.78 -18.85 -5.18
CA THR A 17 7.33 -18.00 -4.07
C THR A 17 8.55 -17.16 -3.68
N ALA A 18 8.57 -15.89 -4.08
CA ALA A 18 9.66 -15.00 -3.74
C ALA A 18 9.71 -14.92 -2.20
N GLU A 19 10.88 -15.21 -1.63
CA GLU A 19 11.08 -15.10 -0.18
C GLU A 19 10.81 -13.66 0.26
N LEU A 20 10.10 -13.51 1.38
CA LEU A 20 9.79 -12.21 1.94
C LEU A 20 11.06 -11.57 2.51
N PRO A 21 11.25 -10.25 2.36
CA PRO A 21 12.35 -9.56 3.00
C PRO A 21 12.29 -9.67 4.52
N THR A 22 13.46 -9.72 5.16
CA THR A 22 13.57 -9.64 6.62
C THR A 22 13.01 -8.30 7.10
N ARG A 23 12.12 -8.35 8.10
CA ARG A 23 11.55 -7.13 8.70
C ARG A 23 12.60 -6.45 9.60
N PRO A 24 12.82 -5.12 9.50
CA PRO A 24 13.91 -4.46 10.22
C PRO A 24 13.77 -4.48 11.75
N ARG A 25 12.54 -4.58 12.26
CA ARG A 25 12.26 -4.55 13.71
C ARG A 25 10.89 -5.14 14.04
N ASP A 26 10.60 -5.23 15.34
CA ASP A 26 9.28 -5.60 15.87
C ASP A 26 8.82 -4.53 16.89
N PRO A 27 7.62 -3.93 16.76
CA PRO A 27 6.64 -4.10 15.69
C PRO A 27 7.00 -3.35 14.42
N TRP A 28 7.03 -4.03 13.26
CA TRP A 28 7.25 -3.39 11.95
C TRP A 28 6.01 -2.69 11.37
N VAL A 29 4.84 -2.84 12.01
CA VAL A 29 3.60 -2.10 11.68
C VAL A 29 3.09 -1.37 12.90
N PHE A 30 2.80 -0.07 12.78
CA PHE A 30 2.38 0.75 13.91
C PHE A 30 1.63 2.01 13.48
N ARG A 31 0.86 2.59 14.40
CA ARG A 31 0.12 3.84 14.17
C ARG A 31 0.79 5.02 14.84
N SER A 32 0.75 6.18 14.19
CA SER A 32 1.30 7.42 14.73
C SER A 32 0.65 8.66 14.12
N VAL A 33 1.02 9.82 14.64
CA VAL A 33 0.79 11.12 13.98
C VAL A 33 2.03 11.43 13.13
N LEU A 34 2.21 10.70 12.03
CA LEU A 34 3.39 10.83 11.17
C LEU A 34 3.31 12.13 10.36
N ASP A 35 4.40 12.90 10.32
CA ASP A 35 4.53 14.12 9.48
C ASP A 35 3.39 15.13 9.73
N LYS A 36 2.95 15.24 10.98
CA LYS A 36 1.80 16.06 11.43
C LYS A 36 0.44 15.58 10.90
N GLN A 37 0.38 14.42 10.24
CA GLN A 37 -0.85 13.79 9.79
C GLN A 37 -1.32 12.78 10.83
N ALA A 38 -2.54 12.92 11.31
CA ALA A 38 -3.12 11.99 12.27
C ALA A 38 -3.53 10.68 11.57
N ARG A 39 -3.67 9.61 12.37
CA ARG A 39 -4.22 8.32 11.92
C ARG A 39 -3.40 7.58 10.87
N MET A 40 -2.11 7.88 10.77
CA MET A 40 -1.22 7.18 9.84
C MET A 40 -0.90 5.77 10.35
N VAL A 41 -0.70 4.85 9.40
CA VAL A 41 -0.15 3.51 9.66
C VAL A 41 1.17 3.42 8.91
N THR A 42 2.26 3.20 9.63
CA THR A 42 3.59 2.99 9.05
C THR A 42 3.90 1.50 9.02
N VAL A 43 4.52 1.06 7.94
CA VAL A 43 4.93 -0.33 7.69
C VAL A 43 6.38 -0.33 7.22
N GLU A 44 7.26 -0.96 7.99
CA GLU A 44 8.68 -1.14 7.64
C GLU A 44 8.84 -2.49 6.92
N LEU A 45 8.69 -2.45 5.58
CA LEU A 45 8.68 -3.64 4.75
C LEU A 45 10.08 -4.28 4.62
N SER A 46 11.13 -3.47 4.57
CA SER A 46 12.53 -3.94 4.53
C SER A 46 13.47 -2.84 5.02
N GLU A 47 14.76 -3.13 5.12
CA GLU A 47 15.79 -2.13 5.45
C GLU A 47 15.81 -0.94 4.48
N HIS A 48 15.33 -1.14 3.24
CA HIS A 48 15.34 -0.13 2.17
C HIS A 48 13.96 0.43 1.84
N LEU A 49 12.89 -0.01 2.52
CA LEU A 49 11.53 0.43 2.22
C LEU A 49 10.63 0.52 3.45
N ILE A 50 10.27 1.75 3.76
CA ILE A 50 9.20 2.10 4.69
C ILE A 50 8.07 2.72 3.88
N ILE A 51 6.84 2.32 4.18
CA ILE A 51 5.63 2.90 3.60
C ILE A 51 4.72 3.44 4.70
N ALA A 52 3.88 4.40 4.35
CA ALA A 52 2.86 4.94 5.24
C ALA A 52 1.52 5.06 4.50
N TYR A 53 0.45 4.78 5.23
CA TYR A 53 -0.94 4.82 4.77
C TYR A 53 -1.79 5.72 5.64
N ASP A 54 -2.69 6.47 5.03
CA ASP A 54 -3.72 7.23 5.72
C ASP A 54 -4.95 6.34 5.99
N ALA A 55 -5.20 6.04 7.26
CA ALA A 55 -6.39 5.28 7.67
C ALA A 55 -7.70 6.10 7.55
N THR A 56 -7.64 7.41 7.30
CA THR A 56 -8.80 8.27 7.12
C THR A 56 -9.36 8.15 5.70
N ASN A 57 -8.48 8.10 4.70
CA ASN A 57 -8.85 7.95 3.29
C ASN A 57 -8.53 6.56 2.71
N CYS A 58 -8.02 5.63 3.52
CA CYS A 58 -7.65 4.26 3.12
C CYS A 58 -6.73 4.28 1.90
N GLY A 59 -5.62 5.03 2.02
CA GLY A 59 -4.77 5.39 0.90
C GLY A 59 -3.30 5.34 1.21
N PHE A 60 -2.51 5.06 0.17
CA PHE A 60 -1.07 5.23 0.21
C PHE A 60 -0.72 6.70 0.41
N TYR A 61 0.20 6.99 1.33
CA TYR A 61 0.71 8.34 1.55
C TYR A 61 2.15 8.47 1.08
N LYS A 62 3.05 7.57 1.49
CA LYS A 62 4.48 7.79 1.30
C LYS A 62 5.25 6.48 1.26
N ALA A 63 6.31 6.43 0.44
CA ALA A 63 7.35 5.41 0.45
C ALA A 63 8.72 6.09 0.54
N TRP A 64 9.59 5.60 1.42
CA TRP A 64 10.94 6.13 1.59
C TRP A 64 11.92 5.09 2.12
N GLU A 65 13.21 5.34 1.94
CA GLU A 65 14.30 4.65 2.63
C GLU A 65 14.82 5.54 3.76
N GLY A 66 14.96 4.98 4.96
CA GLY A 66 15.43 5.72 6.13
C GLY A 66 14.77 5.23 7.41
N THR A 67 14.22 6.13 8.21
CA THR A 67 13.64 5.79 9.52
C THR A 67 12.43 6.67 9.87
N VAL A 68 11.72 6.29 10.93
CA VAL A 68 10.80 7.17 11.65
C VAL A 68 11.49 7.69 12.89
N LYS A 69 11.65 9.01 12.98
CA LYS A 69 12.15 9.66 14.19
C LYS A 69 10.98 9.77 15.18
N PHE A 70 10.94 8.85 16.15
CA PHE A 70 10.00 8.90 17.26
C PHE A 70 10.41 10.02 18.22
N GLN A 71 9.63 11.10 18.24
CA GLN A 71 9.75 12.18 19.21
C GLN A 71 8.36 12.40 19.84
N GLY A 72 8.32 12.94 21.07
CA GLY A 72 7.07 13.25 21.77
C GLY A 72 6.95 12.57 23.14
N ALA A 73 5.99 13.05 23.93
CA ALA A 73 5.87 12.72 25.37
C ALA A 73 5.74 11.23 25.66
N VAL A 74 5.15 10.46 24.74
CA VAL A 74 4.99 9.01 24.84
C VAL A 74 6.32 8.27 24.65
N TYR A 75 7.26 8.84 23.90
CA TYR A 75 8.52 8.17 23.50
C TYR A 75 9.75 8.71 24.24
N THR A 76 9.78 10.00 24.59
CA THR A 76 10.95 10.64 25.20
C THR A 76 10.68 11.24 26.58
N ALA A 77 9.48 11.06 27.14
CA ALA A 77 8.99 11.73 28.37
C ALA A 77 9.05 13.27 28.35
N GLU A 78 9.42 13.86 27.21
CA GLU A 78 9.46 15.29 26.94
C GLU A 78 8.37 15.63 25.91
N HIS A 79 7.78 16.82 25.98
CA HIS A 79 6.89 17.35 24.94
C HIS A 79 7.65 17.62 23.63
N GLY A 80 8.07 16.55 22.95
CA GLY A 80 8.69 16.60 21.63
C GLY A 80 7.67 16.68 20.50
N PRO A 81 8.10 17.08 19.29
CA PRO A 81 7.26 17.13 18.11
C PRO A 81 6.74 15.73 17.75
N GLN A 82 5.61 15.68 17.03
CA GLN A 82 5.01 14.42 16.56
C GLN A 82 6.00 13.62 15.67
N PRO A 83 5.87 12.27 15.59
CA PRO A 83 6.76 11.43 14.79
C PRO A 83 6.94 11.94 13.34
N THR A 84 8.16 11.88 12.83
CA THR A 84 8.51 12.43 11.50
C THR A 84 9.27 11.39 10.67
N SER A 85 8.96 11.28 9.38
CA SER A 85 9.72 10.45 8.44
C SER A 85 11.02 11.14 8.03
N VAL A 86 12.13 10.39 8.06
CA VAL A 86 13.47 10.90 7.73
C VAL A 86 14.12 9.96 6.72
N GLY A 87 14.64 10.53 5.64
CA GLY A 87 15.39 9.79 4.63
C GLY A 87 15.00 10.14 3.19
N LYS A 88 15.35 9.26 2.26
CA LYS A 88 15.13 9.44 0.83
C LYS A 88 13.71 9.05 0.44
N VAL A 89 12.91 10.03 0.03
CA VAL A 89 11.54 9.82 -0.43
C VAL A 89 11.56 9.23 -1.85
N TYR A 90 10.86 8.11 -2.04
CA TYR A 90 10.63 7.51 -3.35
C TYR A 90 9.36 8.02 -3.99
N GLU A 91 8.28 8.03 -3.20
CA GLU A 91 6.96 8.45 -3.64
C GLU A 91 6.23 9.11 -2.47
N GLN A 92 5.48 10.16 -2.76
CA GLN A 92 4.62 10.80 -1.78
C GLN A 92 3.37 11.34 -2.46
N ASP A 93 2.22 11.01 -1.89
CA ASP A 93 0.92 11.49 -2.30
C ASP A 93 0.37 12.54 -1.31
N THR A 94 -0.67 13.26 -1.70
CA THR A 94 -1.44 14.14 -0.80
C THR A 94 -2.63 13.39 -0.22
N ILE A 95 -2.92 13.61 1.06
CA ILE A 95 -3.98 12.89 1.80
C ILE A 95 -5.26 13.72 1.98
N ASP A 96 -5.30 14.91 1.39
CA ASP A 96 -6.37 15.91 1.51
C ASP A 96 -7.49 15.77 0.48
N ARG A 97 -7.53 14.64 -0.24
CA ARG A 97 -8.54 14.38 -1.28
C ARG A 97 -9.20 13.00 -1.15
N ALA A 98 -10.37 12.85 -1.74
CA ALA A 98 -10.97 11.54 -1.96
C ALA A 98 -10.16 10.78 -3.03
N ILE A 99 -9.76 9.55 -2.71
CA ILE A 99 -8.99 8.69 -3.64
C ILE A 99 -9.78 7.48 -4.12
N TRP A 100 -11.00 7.30 -3.63
CA TRP A 100 -11.88 6.21 -4.04
C TRP A 100 -13.12 6.79 -4.72
N SER A 101 -13.47 6.25 -5.89
CA SER A 101 -14.75 6.51 -6.53
C SER A 101 -15.36 5.23 -7.06
N VAL A 102 -16.68 5.23 -7.24
CA VAL A 102 -17.41 4.10 -7.80
C VAL A 102 -18.27 4.56 -8.97
N ALA A 103 -18.22 3.80 -10.07
CA ALA A 103 -19.22 3.88 -11.12
C ALA A 103 -20.34 2.88 -10.85
N ASN A 104 -21.59 3.34 -10.90
CA ASN A 104 -22.74 2.43 -10.91
C ASN A 104 -22.89 1.73 -12.28
N ALA A 105 -23.88 0.83 -12.40
CA ALA A 105 -24.12 0.09 -13.63
C ALA A 105 -24.49 0.96 -14.86
N ARG A 106 -24.87 2.22 -14.63
CA ARG A 106 -25.14 3.21 -15.70
C ARG A 106 -23.88 4.00 -16.10
N GLY A 107 -22.77 3.78 -15.42
CA GLY A 107 -21.51 4.49 -15.64
C GLY A 107 -21.39 5.83 -14.90
N GLU A 108 -22.35 6.18 -14.03
CA GLU A 108 -22.29 7.40 -13.24
C GLU A 108 -21.25 7.25 -12.13
N VAL A 109 -20.24 8.12 -12.10
CA VAL A 109 -19.12 8.09 -11.15
C VAL A 109 -19.38 9.03 -9.98
N ALA A 110 -19.18 8.53 -8.75
CA ALA A 110 -19.21 9.33 -7.54
C ALA A 110 -18.02 9.02 -6.62
N GLU A 111 -17.46 10.05 -5.99
CA GLU A 111 -16.49 9.88 -4.91
C GLU A 111 -17.13 9.23 -3.69
N VAL A 112 -16.35 8.40 -2.99
CA VAL A 112 -16.83 7.66 -1.83
C VAL A 112 -15.82 7.75 -0.70
N LYS A 113 -16.32 7.91 0.53
CA LYS A 113 -15.49 7.88 1.73
C LYS A 113 -15.35 6.43 2.22
N PRO A 114 -14.16 5.82 2.11
CA PRO A 114 -13.95 4.47 2.62
C PRO A 114 -13.92 4.45 4.15
N ARG A 115 -14.06 3.25 4.72
CA ARG A 115 -13.90 2.98 6.15
C ARG A 115 -12.73 2.05 6.37
N PHE A 116 -11.77 2.48 7.18
CA PHE A 116 -10.67 1.63 7.61
C PHE A 116 -11.14 0.66 8.69
N ARG A 117 -10.99 -0.64 8.44
CA ARG A 117 -11.38 -1.73 9.36
C ARG A 117 -10.20 -2.33 10.11
N GLY A 118 -9.02 -1.73 9.98
CA GLY A 118 -7.79 -2.21 10.60
C GLY A 118 -6.87 -2.91 9.62
N TYR A 119 -5.82 -3.52 10.17
CA TYR A 119 -4.94 -4.41 9.44
C TYR A 119 -4.80 -5.73 10.17
N THR A 120 -4.50 -6.78 9.43
CA THR A 120 -4.14 -8.10 9.95
C THR A 120 -2.71 -8.43 9.52
N MET A 121 -2.04 -9.28 10.29
CA MET A 121 -0.71 -9.79 9.94
C MET A 121 -0.80 -11.31 9.75
N LYS A 122 -0.45 -11.80 8.55
CA LYS A 122 -0.49 -13.22 8.23
C LYS A 122 0.68 -13.58 7.32
N GLY A 123 1.39 -14.66 7.66
CA GLY A 123 2.52 -15.13 6.85
C GLY A 123 3.63 -14.09 6.68
N GLY A 124 3.85 -13.23 7.69
CA GLY A 124 4.84 -12.16 7.65
C GLY A 124 4.43 -10.93 6.83
N GLN A 125 3.23 -10.89 6.23
CA GLN A 125 2.71 -9.75 5.47
C GLN A 125 1.60 -9.03 6.22
N VAL A 126 1.42 -7.75 5.90
CA VAL A 126 0.32 -6.93 6.41
C VAL A 126 -0.77 -6.85 5.36
N GLU A 127 -2.02 -7.00 5.80
CA GLU A 127 -3.19 -6.80 4.95
C GLU A 127 -4.04 -5.69 5.55
N PHE A 128 -4.22 -4.61 4.79
CA PHE A 128 -5.13 -3.53 5.13
C PHE A 128 -6.55 -3.88 4.69
N ASN A 129 -7.53 -3.60 5.56
CA ASN A 129 -8.93 -3.94 5.34
C ASN A 129 -9.76 -2.66 5.22
N TYR A 130 -10.40 -2.46 4.06
CA TYR A 130 -11.26 -1.31 3.81
C TYR A 130 -12.68 -1.76 3.45
N GLU A 131 -13.65 -0.94 3.82
CA GLU A 131 -15.02 -1.03 3.33
C GLU A 131 -15.36 0.23 2.53
N ILE A 132 -15.89 0.04 1.32
CA ILE A 132 -16.40 1.10 0.46
C ILE A 132 -17.93 1.06 0.50
N PRO A 133 -18.60 2.02 1.15
CA PRO A 133 -20.07 2.03 1.24
C PRO A 133 -20.72 2.26 -0.13
N LEU A 134 -21.74 1.47 -0.47
CA LEU A 134 -22.56 1.61 -1.68
C LEU A 134 -24.04 1.39 -1.35
N GLY A 135 -24.73 2.46 -0.94
CA GLY A 135 -26.13 2.38 -0.51
C GLY A 135 -26.30 1.47 0.70
N SER A 136 -27.02 0.36 0.54
CA SER A 136 -27.28 -0.62 1.61
C SER A 136 -26.21 -1.72 1.73
N LYS A 137 -25.23 -1.77 0.83
CA LYS A 137 -24.13 -2.74 0.86
C LYS A 137 -22.78 -2.04 0.99
N PHE A 138 -21.72 -2.84 1.10
CA PHE A 138 -20.35 -2.38 1.01
C PHE A 138 -19.54 -3.29 0.08
N VAL A 139 -18.52 -2.71 -0.53
CA VAL A 139 -17.44 -3.44 -1.22
C VAL A 139 -16.29 -3.58 -0.24
N THR A 140 -15.74 -4.78 -0.11
CA THR A 140 -14.55 -5.02 0.71
C THR A 140 -13.32 -4.94 -0.17
N VAL A 141 -12.29 -4.25 0.33
CA VAL A 141 -10.97 -4.18 -0.30
C VAL A 141 -9.93 -4.64 0.71
N ASN A 142 -9.20 -5.70 0.36
CA ASN A 142 -8.02 -6.15 1.08
C ASN A 142 -6.79 -5.74 0.27
N GLU A 143 -5.92 -4.92 0.86
CA GLU A 143 -4.69 -4.46 0.22
C GLU A 143 -3.46 -5.03 0.95
N ILE A 144 -2.60 -5.71 0.21
CA ILE A 144 -1.37 -6.32 0.71
C ILE A 144 -0.18 -5.62 0.04
N PRO A 145 0.44 -4.61 0.68
CA PRO A 145 1.68 -4.03 0.21
C PRO A 145 2.87 -4.90 0.58
N GLU A 146 3.84 -5.01 -0.32
CA GLU A 146 5.07 -5.75 -0.07
C GLU A 146 6.28 -5.16 -0.81
N ALA A 147 7.45 -5.25 -0.19
CA ALA A 147 8.71 -4.91 -0.83
C ALA A 147 9.11 -6.01 -1.81
N LEU A 148 9.39 -5.62 -3.05
CA LEU A 148 9.99 -6.52 -4.03
C LEU A 148 11.47 -6.74 -3.70
N PRO A 149 12.05 -7.92 -4.02
CA PRO A 149 13.47 -8.16 -3.85
C PRO A 149 14.31 -7.09 -4.52
N LEU A 150 15.38 -6.65 -3.84
CA LEU A 150 16.30 -5.66 -4.38
C LEU A 150 16.90 -6.17 -5.69
N ARG A 151 16.78 -5.39 -6.77
CA ARG A 151 17.35 -5.74 -8.08
C ARG A 151 18.18 -4.57 -8.60
N LEU A 152 19.46 -4.80 -8.82
CA LEU A 152 20.40 -3.77 -9.33
C LEU A 152 20.36 -2.47 -8.50
N GLY A 153 20.27 -2.59 -7.17
CA GLY A 153 20.18 -1.46 -6.25
C GLY A 153 18.86 -0.69 -6.30
N ARG A 154 17.83 -1.21 -6.98
CA ARG A 154 16.49 -0.61 -7.04
C ARG A 154 15.55 -1.35 -6.12
N VAL A 155 14.88 -0.58 -5.28
CA VAL A 155 13.76 -1.03 -4.45
C VAL A 155 12.46 -0.98 -5.26
N GLY A 156 11.55 -1.91 -5.01
CA GLY A 156 10.22 -1.92 -5.61
C GLY A 156 9.15 -2.12 -4.55
N LEU A 157 8.01 -1.48 -4.75
CA LEU A 157 6.79 -1.69 -3.96
C LEU A 157 5.75 -2.37 -4.84
N GLU A 158 5.23 -3.51 -4.39
CA GLU A 158 4.03 -4.13 -4.96
C GLU A 158 2.85 -3.88 -4.03
N ARG A 159 1.69 -3.58 -4.61
CA ARG A 159 0.41 -3.45 -3.90
C ARG A 159 -0.58 -4.41 -4.54
N ARG A 160 -0.96 -5.47 -3.84
CA ARG A 160 -1.95 -6.45 -4.32
C ARG A 160 -3.31 -6.15 -3.70
N PHE A 161 -4.35 -6.12 -4.53
CA PHE A 161 -5.71 -5.82 -4.10
C PHE A 161 -6.63 -7.02 -4.34
N GLN A 162 -7.41 -7.39 -3.33
CA GLN A 162 -8.55 -8.29 -3.47
C GLN A 162 -9.82 -7.48 -3.21
N VAL A 163 -10.75 -7.52 -4.16
CA VAL A 163 -11.97 -6.71 -4.11
C VAL A 163 -13.18 -7.64 -4.22
N SER A 164 -14.15 -7.48 -3.32
CA SER A 164 -15.39 -8.28 -3.32
C SER A 164 -16.63 -7.43 -3.01
N GLY A 165 -17.81 -7.85 -3.45
CA GLY A 165 -19.08 -7.13 -3.24
C GLY A 165 -19.49 -6.15 -4.34
N LEU A 166 -18.68 -6.01 -5.41
CA LEU A 166 -19.09 -5.26 -6.60
C LEU A 166 -20.18 -6.04 -7.37
N GLY A 167 -21.25 -5.34 -7.72
CA GLY A 167 -22.33 -5.83 -8.55
C GLY A 167 -21.99 -5.80 -10.03
N ARG A 168 -22.83 -6.45 -10.84
CA ARG A 168 -22.63 -6.50 -12.30
C ARG A 168 -22.66 -5.08 -12.88
N GLY A 169 -21.59 -4.71 -13.58
CA GLY A 169 -21.45 -3.40 -14.24
C GLY A 169 -20.94 -2.27 -13.33
N GLU A 170 -20.83 -2.50 -12.02
CA GLU A 170 -20.19 -1.55 -11.12
C GLU A 170 -18.66 -1.59 -11.28
N ARG A 171 -17.99 -0.45 -11.05
CA ARG A 171 -16.53 -0.35 -11.07
C ARG A 171 -16.04 0.46 -9.88
N LEU A 172 -14.97 -0.02 -9.23
CA LEU A 172 -14.24 0.72 -8.20
C LEU A 172 -12.99 1.33 -8.82
N PHE A 173 -12.71 2.59 -8.49
CA PHE A 173 -11.52 3.31 -8.92
C PHE A 173 -10.69 3.72 -7.71
N LEU A 174 -9.37 3.57 -7.83
CA LEU A 174 -8.37 4.11 -6.93
C LEU A 174 -7.58 5.19 -7.68
N HIS A 175 -7.64 6.44 -7.20
CA HIS A 175 -6.93 7.58 -7.76
C HIS A 175 -5.54 7.68 -7.14
N VAL A 176 -4.52 7.31 -7.92
CA VAL A 176 -3.12 7.40 -7.50
C VAL A 176 -2.54 8.78 -7.83
N GLY A 177 -1.83 9.39 -6.89
CA GLY A 177 -1.14 10.65 -7.13
C GLY A 177 0.09 10.45 -8.01
N THR A 178 0.01 10.83 -9.28
CA THR A 178 1.20 10.90 -10.14
C THR A 178 2.01 12.14 -9.80
N LYS A 179 2.95 12.02 -8.85
CA LYS A 179 4.16 12.84 -8.82
C LYS A 179 5.37 11.94 -8.60
N PHE A 180 5.92 11.44 -9.70
CA PHE A 180 7.30 10.94 -9.71
C PHE A 180 8.22 12.12 -9.41
N GLY A 181 8.77 12.16 -8.20
CA GLY A 181 9.88 13.05 -7.88
C GLY A 181 11.11 12.59 -8.65
N GLY A 182 11.37 13.17 -9.81
CA GLY A 182 12.71 13.16 -10.38
C GLY A 182 13.70 13.79 -9.38
N PRO A 183 14.98 13.41 -9.38
CA PRO A 183 15.96 13.98 -8.48
C PRO A 183 16.03 15.48 -8.73
N GLY A 184 15.67 16.28 -7.72
CA GLY A 184 16.08 17.67 -7.67
C GLY A 184 17.59 17.68 -7.50
N PHE A 185 18.29 18.18 -8.53
CA PHE A 185 19.70 18.55 -8.46
C PHE A 185 19.87 19.83 -7.63
#